data_AF-A0A9W8AU20-F1
#
_entry.id   AF-A0A9W8AU20-F1
#
_cell.length_a   1.000
_cell.length_b   1.000
_cell.length_c   1.000
_cell.angle_alpha   90.00
_cell.angle_beta   90.00
_cell.angle_gamma   90.00
#
_symmetry.space_group_name_H-M   'P 1'
#
loop_
_entity.id
_entity.type
_entity.pdbx_description
1 polymer ?
#
loop_
_entity_poly.entity_id
_entity_poly.type
_entity_poly.pdbx_seq_one_letter_code
_entity_poly.pdbx_strand_id
1 'polypeptide(L)'
;GTSPDYKCLEHDLLPPVLERIQTETSSASAQRAAFTVYGWLAKAVFVRMSNITLCEHMVGQLVQWLAHPVLRYQVAACFADLVQDHPIALTRASHANVKLLFRQRFFSMVVPQLIRGYEQTTDSTDSTAFAQDPKAPYLLALSHLIAHVPKQVLMTELPRVLPLLLSSFSLPNGDARATVANTLYMVYMDDAAPLVPHTHSVISALLQLTDTRDRYNVMKVRMSALKCLAILPSRQSYETIHPYKREVIQTLSSVVDDHKRLVRHEAVVCRNRWYSASS
;
A
#
# COMPACT_ATOMS: atom_id res chain seq x y z
N GLY A 1 -32.68 -6.24 -3.36
CA GLY A 1 -33.27 -6.40 -4.70
C GLY A 1 -32.30 -5.83 -5.71
N THR A 2 -31.73 -6.67 -6.56
CA THR A 2 -30.76 -6.26 -7.59
C THR A 2 -31.45 -5.35 -8.62
N SER A 3 -30.89 -4.16 -8.84
CA SER A 3 -31.33 -3.25 -9.91
C SER A 3 -31.24 -3.97 -11.26
N PRO A 4 -32.23 -3.82 -12.17
CA PRO A 4 -32.26 -4.50 -13.47
C PRO A 4 -30.97 -4.27 -14.30
N ASP A 5 -30.27 -3.17 -14.05
CA ASP A 5 -29.04 -2.77 -14.72
C ASP A 5 -27.87 -3.74 -14.55
N TYR A 6 -27.87 -4.59 -13.51
CA TYR A 6 -26.76 -5.50 -13.21
C TYR A 6 -26.98 -6.93 -13.71
N LYS A 7 -28.17 -7.28 -14.19
CA LYS A 7 -28.48 -8.65 -14.62
C LYS A 7 -27.59 -9.09 -15.79
N CYS A 8 -27.40 -8.23 -16.80
CA CYS A 8 -26.52 -8.53 -17.93
C CYS A 8 -25.05 -8.67 -17.48
N LEU A 9 -24.60 -7.83 -16.53
CA LEU A 9 -23.26 -7.95 -15.98
C LEU A 9 -23.07 -9.28 -15.24
N GLU A 10 -24.00 -9.62 -14.33
CA GLU A 10 -23.92 -10.80 -13.47
C GLU A 10 -24.12 -12.12 -14.23
N HIS A 11 -25.00 -12.14 -15.25
CA HIS A 11 -25.36 -13.36 -15.98
C HIS A 11 -24.64 -13.53 -17.32
N ASP A 12 -24.29 -12.45 -18.02
CA ASP A 12 -23.77 -12.56 -19.39
C ASP A 12 -22.26 -12.24 -19.45
N LEU A 13 -21.81 -11.20 -18.74
CA LEU A 13 -20.43 -10.70 -18.87
C LEU A 13 -19.45 -11.30 -17.87
N LEU A 14 -19.83 -11.43 -16.59
CA LEU A 14 -18.93 -11.95 -15.56
C LEU A 14 -18.63 -13.45 -15.72
N PRO A 15 -19.60 -14.34 -15.99
CA PRO A 15 -19.33 -15.78 -16.05
C PRO A 15 -18.23 -16.19 -17.03
N PRO A 16 -18.22 -15.77 -18.31
CA PRO A 16 -17.16 -16.17 -19.24
C PRO A 16 -15.79 -15.57 -18.88
N VAL A 17 -15.77 -14.38 -18.27
CA VAL A 17 -14.53 -13.75 -17.79
C VAL A 17 -13.95 -14.54 -16.61
N LEU A 18 -14.80 -14.89 -15.65
CA LEU A 18 -14.42 -15.68 -14.47
C LEU A 18 -13.94 -17.07 -14.86
N GLU A 19 -14.66 -17.75 -15.75
CA GLU A 19 -14.27 -19.06 -16.28
C GLU A 19 -12.87 -18.98 -16.89
N ARG A 20 -12.60 -17.97 -17.73
CA ARG A 20 -11.30 -17.83 -18.40
C ARG A 20 -10.15 -17.51 -17.45
N ILE A 21 -10.42 -16.83 -16.33
CA ILE A 21 -9.45 -16.57 -15.25
C ILE A 21 -9.15 -17.86 -14.48
N GLN A 22 -10.17 -18.63 -14.13
CA GLN A 22 -10.07 -19.82 -13.28
C GLN A 22 -9.60 -21.08 -14.03
N THR A 23 -9.79 -21.14 -15.34
CA THR A 23 -9.42 -22.32 -16.14
C THR A 23 -7.91 -22.46 -16.21
N GLU A 24 -7.38 -23.58 -15.69
CA GLU A 24 -5.95 -23.90 -15.66
C GLU A 24 -5.35 -24.16 -17.06
N THR A 25 -6.18 -24.57 -18.02
CA THR A 25 -5.76 -24.77 -19.42
C THR A 25 -5.63 -23.47 -20.21
N SER A 26 -6.07 -22.33 -19.66
CA SER A 26 -5.88 -21.03 -20.30
C SER A 26 -4.42 -20.61 -20.26
N SER A 27 -3.91 -20.08 -21.37
CA SER A 27 -2.58 -19.47 -21.39
C SER A 27 -2.50 -18.29 -20.39
N ALA A 28 -1.32 -18.07 -19.81
CA ALA A 28 -1.11 -16.95 -18.88
C ALA A 28 -1.50 -15.59 -19.50
N SER A 29 -1.28 -15.40 -20.81
CA SER A 29 -1.72 -14.20 -21.53
C SER A 29 -3.24 -14.08 -21.60
N ALA A 30 -3.96 -15.18 -21.82
CA ALA A 30 -5.42 -15.19 -21.82
C ALA A 30 -6.00 -14.89 -20.43
N GLN A 31 -5.43 -15.46 -19.36
CA GLN A 31 -5.83 -15.16 -17.98
C GLN A 31 -5.62 -13.67 -17.65
N ARG A 32 -4.46 -13.11 -18.03
CA ARG A 32 -4.16 -11.69 -17.81
C ARG A 32 -5.12 -10.76 -18.57
N ALA A 33 -5.46 -11.10 -19.82
CA ALA A 33 -6.42 -10.34 -20.61
C ALA A 33 -7.82 -10.38 -20.02
N ALA A 34 -8.29 -11.57 -19.60
CA ALA A 34 -9.56 -11.73 -18.92
C ALA A 34 -9.59 -10.94 -17.59
N PHE A 35 -8.51 -10.97 -16.81
CA PHE A 35 -8.38 -10.17 -15.60
C PHE A 35 -8.41 -8.66 -15.88
N THR A 36 -7.78 -8.18 -16.96
CA THR A 36 -7.88 -6.77 -17.35
C THR A 36 -9.33 -6.37 -17.61
N VAL A 37 -10.11 -7.20 -18.34
CA VAL A 37 -11.55 -6.95 -18.55
C VAL A 37 -12.30 -6.92 -17.21
N TYR A 38 -12.03 -7.89 -16.33
CA TYR A 38 -12.62 -7.92 -14.99
C TYR A 38 -12.32 -6.64 -14.19
N GLY A 39 -11.07 -6.16 -14.21
CA GLY A 39 -10.67 -4.93 -13.52
C GLY A 39 -11.44 -3.70 -13.99
N TRP A 40 -11.70 -3.58 -15.29
CA TRP A 40 -12.51 -2.50 -15.85
C TRP A 40 -13.99 -2.60 -15.46
N LEU A 41 -14.55 -3.81 -15.48
CA LEU A 41 -15.92 -4.05 -15.00
C LEU A 41 -16.03 -3.70 -13.52
N ALA A 42 -15.08 -4.14 -12.70
CA ALA A 42 -15.02 -3.85 -11.28
C ALA A 42 -14.94 -2.34 -11.03
N LYS A 43 -14.07 -1.62 -11.75
CA LYS A 43 -13.96 -0.17 -11.66
C LYS A 43 -15.29 0.52 -11.96
N ALA A 44 -15.99 0.12 -13.02
CA ALA A 44 -17.28 0.69 -13.39
C ALA A 44 -18.33 0.50 -12.30
N VAL A 45 -18.38 -0.71 -11.70
CA VAL A 45 -19.29 -1.03 -10.58
C VAL A 45 -18.95 -0.20 -9.34
N PHE A 46 -17.67 -0.12 -8.95
CA PHE A 46 -17.24 0.62 -7.76
C PHE A 46 -17.44 2.12 -7.89
N VAL A 47 -17.15 2.71 -9.06
CA VAL A 47 -17.37 4.13 -9.33
C VAL A 47 -18.86 4.51 -9.17
N ARG A 48 -19.76 3.63 -9.61
CA ARG A 48 -21.22 3.82 -9.49
C ARG A 48 -21.75 3.52 -8.09
N MET A 49 -21.12 2.61 -7.36
CA MET A 49 -21.43 2.21 -5.97
C MET A 49 -22.93 2.02 -5.71
N SER A 50 -23.67 1.43 -6.66
CA SER A 50 -25.13 1.28 -6.55
C SER A 50 -25.60 -0.13 -6.20
N ASN A 51 -24.72 -1.14 -6.32
CA ASN A 51 -24.97 -2.51 -5.89
C ASN A 51 -23.84 -2.94 -4.93
N ILE A 52 -24.05 -2.75 -3.63
CA ILE A 52 -23.03 -2.99 -2.60
C ILE A 52 -22.70 -4.49 -2.50
N THR A 53 -23.70 -5.36 -2.60
CA THR A 53 -23.50 -6.82 -2.56
C THR A 53 -22.61 -7.31 -3.70
N LEU A 54 -22.78 -6.74 -4.90
CA LEU A 54 -21.89 -7.05 -6.02
C LEU A 54 -20.48 -6.50 -5.78
N CYS A 55 -20.36 -5.28 -5.23
CA CYS A 55 -19.06 -4.71 -4.87
C CYS A 55 -18.31 -5.61 -3.89
N GLU A 56 -18.96 -6.07 -2.83
CA GLU A 56 -18.39 -6.97 -1.82
C GLU A 56 -17.93 -8.29 -2.43
N HIS A 57 -18.76 -8.90 -3.29
CA HIS A 57 -18.40 -10.12 -4.00
C HIS A 57 -17.17 -9.91 -4.89
N MET A 58 -17.12 -8.81 -5.64
CA MET A 58 -15.97 -8.53 -6.52
C MET A 58 -14.69 -8.23 -5.74
N VAL A 59 -14.78 -7.53 -4.61
CA VAL A 59 -13.63 -7.35 -3.71
C VAL A 59 -13.16 -8.70 -3.16
N GLY A 60 -14.08 -9.57 -2.74
CA GLY A 60 -13.74 -10.92 -2.26
C GLY A 60 -12.98 -11.74 -3.31
N GLN A 61 -13.43 -11.71 -4.57
CA GLN A 61 -12.73 -12.36 -5.68
C GLN A 61 -11.33 -11.78 -5.92
N LEU A 62 -11.19 -10.44 -5.93
CA LEU A 62 -9.89 -9.78 -6.06
C LEU A 62 -8.92 -10.18 -4.94
N VAL A 63 -9.40 -10.20 -3.69
CA VAL A 63 -8.56 -10.60 -2.54
C VAL A 63 -8.18 -12.07 -2.62
N GLN A 64 -9.08 -12.95 -3.08
CA GLN A 64 -8.78 -14.36 -3.32
C GLN A 64 -7.69 -14.53 -4.39
N TRP A 65 -7.73 -13.75 -5.47
CA TRP A 65 -6.73 -13.83 -6.54
C TRP A 65 -5.35 -13.25 -6.19
N LEU A 66 -5.18 -12.63 -5.03
CA LEU A 66 -3.84 -12.31 -4.50
C LEU A 66 -3.02 -13.58 -4.19
N ALA A 67 -3.68 -14.73 -4.01
CA ALA A 67 -3.04 -16.04 -3.90
C ALA A 67 -2.85 -16.74 -5.27
N HIS A 68 -3.31 -16.16 -6.38
CA HIS A 68 -3.26 -16.81 -7.69
C HIS A 68 -1.82 -16.86 -8.25
N PRO A 69 -1.32 -18.01 -8.72
CA PRO A 69 0.09 -18.19 -9.11
C PRO A 69 0.54 -17.22 -10.22
N VAL A 70 -0.34 -16.95 -11.19
CA VAL A 70 -0.03 -16.12 -12.37
C VAL A 70 -0.39 -14.65 -12.18
N LEU A 71 -1.46 -14.35 -11.43
CA LEU A 71 -2.13 -13.04 -11.47
C LEU A 71 -1.86 -12.18 -10.24
N ARG A 72 -1.35 -12.75 -9.14
CA ARG A 72 -1.19 -12.09 -7.83
C ARG A 72 -0.64 -10.66 -7.87
N TYR A 73 0.41 -10.41 -8.66
CA TYR A 73 1.02 -9.07 -8.74
C TYR A 73 0.22 -8.11 -9.64
N GLN A 74 -0.43 -8.61 -10.69
CA GLN A 74 -1.35 -7.81 -11.51
C GLN A 74 -2.59 -7.44 -10.71
N VAL A 75 -3.09 -8.36 -9.89
CA VAL A 75 -4.20 -8.12 -8.95
C VAL A 75 -3.81 -7.07 -7.91
N ALA A 76 -2.61 -7.18 -7.32
CA ALA A 76 -2.11 -6.18 -6.38
C ALA A 76 -2.03 -4.77 -6.98
N ALA A 77 -1.55 -4.65 -8.23
CA ALA A 77 -1.52 -3.37 -8.94
C ALA A 77 -2.92 -2.82 -9.24
N CYS A 78 -3.88 -3.70 -9.57
CA CYS A 78 -5.26 -3.32 -9.90
C CYS A 78 -5.94 -2.53 -8.77
N PHE A 79 -5.59 -2.75 -7.49
CA PHE A 79 -6.16 -1.98 -6.38
C PHE A 79 -5.91 -0.46 -6.49
N ALA A 80 -4.76 -0.04 -7.04
CA ALA A 80 -4.53 1.37 -7.36
C ALA A 80 -5.45 1.83 -8.51
N ASP A 81 -5.50 1.04 -9.59
CA ASP A 81 -6.29 1.36 -10.78
C ASP A 81 -7.78 1.53 -10.45
N LEU A 82 -8.32 0.76 -9.50
CA LEU A 82 -9.73 0.85 -9.07
C LEU A 82 -10.05 2.18 -8.37
N VAL A 83 -9.08 2.80 -7.70
CA VAL A 83 -9.26 4.03 -6.91
C VAL A 83 -8.86 5.28 -7.69
N GLN A 84 -7.85 5.18 -8.55
CA GLN A 84 -7.31 6.32 -9.29
C GLN A 84 -8.31 6.84 -10.34
N ASP A 85 -8.38 8.15 -10.53
CA ASP A 85 -9.12 8.72 -11.66
C ASP A 85 -8.45 8.31 -12.99
N HIS A 86 -9.25 7.83 -13.94
CA HIS A 86 -8.75 7.54 -15.28
C HIS A 86 -8.86 8.82 -16.14
N PRO A 87 -7.88 9.15 -17.00
CA PRO A 87 -7.88 10.41 -17.75
C PRO A 87 -9.07 10.56 -18.72
N ILE A 88 -9.60 9.46 -19.24
CA ILE A 88 -10.58 9.49 -20.35
C ILE A 88 -11.90 8.79 -20.01
N ALA A 89 -11.87 7.76 -19.18
CA ALA A 89 -12.98 6.80 -19.04
C ALA A 89 -13.52 6.83 -17.62
N LEU A 90 -14.82 6.57 -17.45
CA LEU A 90 -15.48 6.56 -16.14
C LEU A 90 -15.30 7.89 -15.38
N THR A 91 -15.30 9.02 -16.10
CA THR A 91 -15.19 10.36 -15.52
C THR A 91 -16.53 11.09 -15.60
N ARG A 92 -16.70 12.13 -14.79
CA ARG A 92 -17.87 13.02 -14.90
C ARG A 92 -17.92 13.73 -16.26
N ALA A 93 -16.75 14.02 -16.84
CA ALA A 93 -16.63 14.61 -18.17
C ALA A 93 -17.12 13.65 -19.28
N SER A 94 -16.94 12.34 -19.11
CA SER A 94 -17.51 11.31 -19.97
C SER A 94 -18.95 10.93 -19.60
N HIS A 95 -19.67 11.79 -18.87
CA HIS A 95 -21.03 11.57 -18.37
C HIS A 95 -21.21 10.31 -17.49
N ALA A 96 -20.14 9.77 -16.90
CA ALA A 96 -20.23 8.64 -16.00
C ALA A 96 -20.82 9.06 -14.64
N ASN A 97 -21.64 8.19 -14.04
CA ASN A 97 -22.20 8.39 -12.71
C ASN A 97 -21.18 8.03 -11.61
N VAL A 98 -20.30 8.98 -11.30
CA VAL A 98 -19.24 8.83 -10.29
C VAL A 98 -19.73 9.29 -8.92
N LYS A 99 -19.92 8.35 -7.98
CA LYS A 99 -20.30 8.67 -6.59
C LYS A 99 -19.15 9.33 -5.86
N LEU A 100 -19.39 10.44 -5.17
CA LEU A 100 -18.34 11.22 -4.51
C LEU A 100 -17.48 10.41 -3.51
N LEU A 101 -18.13 9.59 -2.68
CA LEU A 101 -17.47 8.85 -1.59
C LEU A 101 -17.10 7.41 -1.96
N PHE A 102 -17.05 7.08 -3.25
CA PHE A 102 -16.78 5.70 -3.67
C PHE A 102 -15.43 5.19 -3.17
N ARG A 103 -14.41 6.06 -3.14
CA ARG A 103 -13.05 5.72 -2.65
C ARG A 103 -13.04 5.35 -1.18
N GLN A 104 -13.74 6.13 -0.35
CA GLN A 104 -13.86 5.87 1.08
C GLN A 104 -14.55 4.53 1.32
N ARG A 105 -15.70 4.32 0.68
CA ARG A 105 -16.44 3.06 0.81
C ARG A 105 -15.65 1.86 0.31
N PHE A 106 -14.97 1.99 -0.84
CA PHE A 106 -14.12 0.95 -1.38
C PHE A 106 -12.99 0.59 -0.42
N PHE A 107 -12.30 1.59 0.14
CA PHE A 107 -11.23 1.37 1.11
C PHE A 107 -11.73 0.63 2.36
N SER A 108 -12.85 1.07 2.94
CA SER A 108 -13.46 0.41 4.11
C SER A 108 -13.93 -1.02 3.82
N MET A 109 -14.29 -1.36 2.58
CA MET A 109 -14.62 -2.74 2.18
C MET A 109 -13.38 -3.61 1.97
N VAL A 110 -12.31 -3.06 1.40
CA VAL A 110 -11.09 -3.79 1.01
C VAL A 110 -10.18 -4.06 2.19
N VAL A 111 -9.93 -3.06 3.04
CA VAL A 111 -8.93 -3.14 4.12
C VAL A 111 -9.17 -4.33 5.06
N PRO A 112 -10.39 -4.57 5.59
CA PRO A 112 -10.62 -5.73 6.46
C PRO A 112 -10.35 -7.07 5.77
N GLN A 113 -10.61 -7.16 4.46
CA GLN A 113 -10.38 -8.38 3.69
C GLN A 113 -8.90 -8.61 3.39
N LEU A 114 -8.14 -7.54 3.09
CA LEU A 114 -6.69 -7.62 2.94
C LEU A 114 -6.01 -8.06 4.23
N ILE A 115 -6.43 -7.51 5.39
CA ILE A 115 -5.89 -7.90 6.70
C ILE A 115 -6.18 -9.38 6.96
N ARG A 116 -7.43 -9.81 6.80
CA ARG A 116 -7.80 -11.23 6.98
C ARG A 116 -7.01 -12.16 6.05
N GLY A 117 -6.89 -11.79 4.77
CA GLY A 117 -6.12 -12.58 3.80
C GLY A 117 -4.63 -12.67 4.16
N TYR A 118 -4.04 -11.57 4.62
CA TYR A 118 -2.66 -11.53 5.11
C TYR A 118 -2.45 -12.40 6.36
N GLU A 119 -3.37 -12.35 7.33
CA GLU A 119 -3.31 -13.13 8.58
C GLU A 119 -3.52 -14.63 8.36
N GLN A 120 -4.41 -15.00 7.43
CA GLN A 120 -4.70 -16.40 7.09
C GLN A 120 -3.61 -17.05 6.25
N THR A 121 -2.80 -16.24 5.56
CA THR A 121 -1.67 -16.73 4.79
C THR A 121 -0.56 -17.15 5.74
N THR A 122 -0.21 -18.44 5.75
CA THR A 122 0.90 -18.94 6.57
C THR A 122 2.24 -18.58 5.96
N ASP A 123 3.24 -18.32 6.81
CA ASP A 123 4.61 -18.15 6.35
C ASP A 123 5.12 -19.50 5.84
N SER A 124 5.38 -19.63 4.55
CA SER A 124 6.01 -20.82 3.99
C SER A 124 7.42 -20.94 4.57
N THR A 125 7.60 -21.91 5.46
CA THR A 125 8.82 -22.17 6.24
C THR A 125 10.05 -22.46 5.37
N ASP A 126 9.86 -22.77 4.09
CA ASP A 126 10.91 -23.10 3.11
C ASP A 126 11.27 -21.96 2.13
N SER A 127 10.61 -20.81 2.21
CA SER A 127 10.77 -19.72 1.24
C SER A 127 11.96 -18.80 1.56
N THR A 128 13.18 -19.29 1.35
CA THR A 128 14.42 -18.50 1.40
C THR A 128 14.47 -17.39 0.33
N ALA A 129 13.52 -17.37 -0.61
CA ALA A 129 13.35 -16.33 -1.62
C ALA A 129 12.07 -15.49 -1.38
N PHE A 130 12.23 -14.22 -1.00
CA PHE A 130 11.13 -13.24 -0.87
C PHE A 130 10.24 -13.07 -2.12
N ALA A 131 10.69 -13.53 -3.30
CA ALA A 131 9.87 -13.57 -4.52
C ALA A 131 8.72 -14.61 -4.46
N GLN A 132 8.79 -15.53 -3.50
CA GLN A 132 7.78 -16.57 -3.27
C GLN A 132 6.98 -16.32 -1.99
N ASP A 133 7.22 -15.22 -1.28
CA ASP A 133 6.44 -14.86 -0.10
C ASP A 133 4.95 -14.72 -0.48
N PRO A 134 4.09 -15.60 0.05
CA PRO A 134 2.66 -15.56 -0.26
C PRO A 134 1.96 -14.33 0.34
N LYS A 135 2.56 -13.66 1.33
CA LYS A 135 2.03 -12.42 1.92
C LYS A 135 2.39 -11.17 1.11
N ALA A 136 3.44 -11.22 0.30
CA ALA A 136 3.92 -10.07 -0.46
C ALA A 136 2.85 -9.40 -1.36
N PRO A 137 1.98 -10.14 -2.09
CA PRO A 137 0.92 -9.54 -2.87
C PRO A 137 -0.09 -8.71 -2.05
N TYR A 138 -0.42 -9.12 -0.83
CA TYR A 138 -1.32 -8.39 0.06
C TYR A 138 -0.72 -7.06 0.52
N LEU A 139 0.56 -7.08 0.92
CA LEU A 139 1.31 -5.88 1.30
C LEU A 139 1.48 -4.92 0.11
N LEU A 140 1.73 -5.46 -1.08
CA LEU A 140 1.85 -4.67 -2.31
C LEU A 140 0.50 -4.04 -2.68
N ALA A 141 -0.60 -4.78 -2.59
CA ALA A 141 -1.95 -4.28 -2.81
C ALA A 141 -2.28 -3.11 -1.86
N LEU A 142 -1.97 -3.26 -0.57
CA LEU A 142 -2.14 -2.20 0.42
C LEU A 142 -1.29 -0.97 0.07
N SER A 143 -0.01 -1.16 -0.29
CA SER A 143 0.90 -0.09 -0.69
C SER A 143 0.41 0.70 -1.91
N HIS A 144 -0.17 0.02 -2.90
CA HIS A 144 -0.79 0.64 -4.07
C HIS A 144 -2.07 1.39 -3.73
N LEU A 145 -2.88 0.84 -2.83
CA LEU A 145 -4.15 1.41 -2.40
C LEU A 145 -3.95 2.72 -1.62
N ILE A 146 -3.07 2.73 -0.62
CA ILE A 146 -2.82 3.92 0.23
C ILE A 146 -2.26 5.12 -0.55
N ALA A 147 -1.60 4.89 -1.69
CA ALA A 147 -1.05 5.95 -2.52
C ALA A 147 -2.13 6.85 -3.13
N HIS A 148 -3.37 6.34 -3.25
CA HIS A 148 -4.45 6.98 -4.00
C HIS A 148 -5.70 7.27 -3.15
N VAL A 149 -5.68 6.91 -1.87
CA VAL A 149 -6.83 7.07 -0.97
C VAL A 149 -6.77 8.44 -0.27
N PRO A 150 -7.91 9.14 -0.09
CA PRO A 150 -7.92 10.39 0.64
C PRO A 150 -7.37 10.22 2.06
N LYS A 151 -6.48 11.14 2.46
CA LYS A 151 -5.79 11.13 3.75
C LYS A 151 -6.71 10.92 4.95
N GLN A 152 -7.87 11.57 4.97
CA GLN A 152 -8.86 11.42 6.05
C GLN A 152 -9.30 9.97 6.25
N VAL A 153 -9.49 9.22 5.16
CA VAL A 153 -9.89 7.80 5.21
C VAL A 153 -8.76 6.96 5.77
N LEU A 154 -7.51 7.23 5.35
CA LEU A 154 -6.34 6.55 5.89
C LEU A 154 -6.19 6.78 7.39
N MET A 155 -6.37 8.02 7.88
CA MET A 155 -6.24 8.35 9.30
C MET A 155 -7.22 7.56 10.17
N THR A 156 -8.46 7.36 9.72
CA THR A 156 -9.46 6.57 10.45
C THR A 156 -9.09 5.09 10.56
N GLU A 157 -8.42 4.55 9.54
CA GLU A 157 -8.06 3.13 9.43
C GLU A 157 -6.63 2.83 9.89
N LEU A 158 -5.84 3.88 10.16
CA LEU A 158 -4.40 3.79 10.37
C LEU A 158 -3.99 2.74 11.42
N PRO A 159 -4.62 2.67 12.61
CA PRO A 159 -4.24 1.67 13.61
C PRO A 159 -4.35 0.23 13.10
N ARG A 160 -5.33 -0.05 12.21
CA ARG A 160 -5.54 -1.38 11.64
C ARG A 160 -4.53 -1.72 10.54
N VAL A 161 -4.17 -0.74 9.71
CA VAL A 161 -3.27 -0.98 8.57
C VAL A 161 -1.79 -0.82 8.92
N LEU A 162 -1.46 -0.09 9.99
CA LEU A 162 -0.07 0.24 10.35
C LEU A 162 0.85 -0.97 10.46
N PRO A 163 0.48 -2.11 11.09
CA PRO A 163 1.35 -3.28 11.12
C PRO A 163 1.71 -3.78 9.72
N LEU A 164 0.74 -3.84 8.80
CA LEU A 164 0.97 -4.25 7.41
C LEU A 164 1.79 -3.21 6.64
N LEU A 165 1.59 -1.91 6.91
CA LEU A 165 2.43 -0.86 6.35
C LEU A 165 3.89 -1.05 6.75
N LEU A 166 4.16 -1.29 8.03
CA LEU A 166 5.53 -1.54 8.49
C LEU A 166 6.11 -2.83 7.87
N SER A 167 5.32 -3.91 7.78
CA SER A 167 5.75 -5.13 7.07
C SER A 167 6.06 -4.89 5.59
N SER A 168 5.41 -3.92 4.95
CA SER A 168 5.66 -3.57 3.54
C SER A 168 7.07 -3.02 3.31
N PHE A 169 7.77 -2.58 4.36
CA PHE A 169 9.18 -2.18 4.27
C PHE A 169 10.13 -3.33 3.98
N SER A 170 9.73 -4.58 4.25
CA SER A 170 10.50 -5.77 3.89
C SER A 170 10.28 -6.21 2.43
N LEU A 171 9.29 -5.65 1.72
CA LEU A 171 8.98 -6.06 0.34
C LEU A 171 10.15 -5.85 -0.62
N PRO A 172 10.40 -6.74 -1.59
CA PRO A 172 11.38 -6.54 -2.65
C PRO A 172 10.92 -5.52 -3.72
N ASN A 173 10.36 -4.39 -3.31
CA ASN A 173 9.80 -3.36 -4.17
C ASN A 173 10.09 -1.96 -3.60
N GLY A 174 11.06 -1.27 -4.20
CA GLY A 174 11.48 0.06 -3.74
C GLY A 174 10.38 1.13 -3.86
N ASP A 175 9.49 1.05 -4.85
CA ASP A 175 8.40 2.01 -4.97
C ASP A 175 7.34 1.83 -3.87
N ALA A 176 7.02 0.58 -3.51
CA ALA A 176 6.14 0.29 -2.38
C ALA A 176 6.74 0.82 -1.07
N ARG A 177 8.02 0.51 -0.80
CA ARG A 177 8.74 1.02 0.39
C ARG A 177 8.72 2.55 0.47
N ALA A 178 9.06 3.23 -0.63
CA ALA A 178 9.05 4.68 -0.68
C ALA A 178 7.64 5.27 -0.50
N THR A 179 6.62 4.62 -1.09
CA THR A 179 5.21 5.03 -0.94
C THR A 179 4.80 4.99 0.51
N VAL A 180 5.03 3.86 1.20
CA VAL A 180 4.68 3.72 2.62
C VAL A 180 5.43 4.71 3.50
N ALA A 181 6.74 4.93 3.25
CA ALA A 181 7.53 5.90 4.01
C ALA A 181 7.02 7.33 3.81
N ASN A 182 6.65 7.71 2.59
CA ASN A 182 6.03 9.01 2.31
C ASN A 182 4.65 9.13 2.94
N THR A 183 3.86 8.05 2.96
CA THR A 183 2.56 8.03 3.63
C THR A 183 2.72 8.27 5.14
N LEU A 184 3.67 7.60 5.80
CA LEU A 184 3.97 7.85 7.21
C LEU A 184 4.45 9.28 7.46
N TYR A 185 5.30 9.84 6.59
CA TYR A 185 5.69 11.25 6.65
C TYR A 185 4.46 12.17 6.62
N MET A 186 3.51 11.92 5.71
CA MET A 186 2.29 12.72 5.59
C MET A 186 1.36 12.61 6.80
N VAL A 187 1.32 11.45 7.46
CA VAL A 187 0.58 11.24 8.72
C VAL A 187 1.22 12.05 9.83
N TYR A 188 2.55 11.93 10.03
CA TYR A 188 3.26 12.69 11.07
C TYR A 188 3.18 14.21 10.88
N MET A 189 3.09 14.68 9.64
CA MET A 189 2.88 16.10 9.34
C MET A 189 1.49 16.60 9.73
N ASP A 190 0.51 15.71 9.83
CA ASP A 190 -0.87 16.03 10.19
C ASP A 190 -1.10 15.93 11.69
N ASP A 191 -1.05 14.71 12.18
CA ASP A 191 -1.32 14.33 13.55
C ASP A 191 -0.49 13.08 13.86
N ALA A 192 0.50 13.26 14.73
CA ALA A 192 1.36 12.19 15.17
C ALA A 192 0.72 11.29 16.23
N ALA A 193 -0.38 11.72 16.87
CA ALA A 193 -0.96 11.04 18.03
C ALA A 193 -1.25 9.55 17.77
N PRO A 194 -1.80 9.13 16.60
CA PRO A 194 -2.03 7.70 16.32
C PRO A 194 -0.73 6.88 16.19
N LEU A 195 0.40 7.52 15.89
CA LEU A 195 1.69 6.85 15.66
C LEU A 195 2.59 6.85 16.89
N VAL A 196 2.30 7.68 17.91
CA VAL A 196 3.09 7.75 19.16
C VAL A 196 3.27 6.37 19.82
N PRO A 197 2.24 5.51 19.96
CA PRO A 197 2.41 4.18 20.54
C PRO A 197 3.33 3.25 19.74
N HIS A 198 3.57 3.57 18.46
CA HIS A 198 4.33 2.74 17.52
C HIS A 198 5.70 3.34 17.18
N THR A 199 6.15 4.35 17.93
CA THR A 199 7.35 5.13 17.63
C THR A 199 8.60 4.27 17.47
N HIS A 200 8.83 3.30 18.37
CA HIS A 200 9.94 2.37 18.26
C HIS A 200 9.93 1.61 16.92
N SER A 201 8.80 0.97 16.60
CA SER A 201 8.67 0.15 15.39
C SER A 201 8.83 0.98 14.12
N VAL A 202 8.29 2.22 14.11
CA VAL A 202 8.44 3.14 12.98
C VAL A 202 9.90 3.58 12.82
N ILE A 203 10.58 3.98 13.90
CA ILE A 203 12.00 4.39 13.85
C ILE A 203 12.86 3.23 13.36
N SER A 204 12.72 2.06 13.96
CA SER A 204 13.51 0.87 13.60
C SER A 204 13.35 0.53 12.12
N ALA A 205 12.10 0.53 11.62
CA ALA A 205 11.85 0.20 10.23
C ALA A 205 12.36 1.30 9.27
N LEU A 206 12.21 2.58 9.60
CA LEU A 206 12.77 3.67 8.79
C LEU A 206 14.31 3.65 8.76
N LEU A 207 14.97 3.28 9.86
CA LEU A 207 16.42 3.12 9.89
C LEU A 207 16.87 1.98 8.97
N GLN A 208 16.17 0.85 8.96
CA GLN A 208 16.46 -0.27 8.03
C GLN A 208 16.37 0.17 6.56
N LEU A 209 15.44 1.07 6.21
CA LEU A 209 15.33 1.60 4.85
C LEU A 209 16.51 2.49 4.42
N THR A 210 17.35 2.94 5.36
CA THR A 210 18.56 3.73 5.04
C THR A 210 19.77 2.85 4.71
N ASP A 211 19.70 1.54 4.95
CA ASP A 211 20.80 0.62 4.71
C ASP A 211 21.02 0.40 3.21
N THR A 212 22.26 0.66 2.75
CA THR A 212 22.65 0.50 1.35
C THR A 212 22.92 -0.94 0.93
N ARG A 213 23.04 -1.86 1.90
CA ARG A 213 23.26 -3.30 1.65
C ARG A 213 22.02 -3.97 1.05
N ASP A 214 20.82 -3.46 1.35
CA ASP A 214 19.60 -3.92 0.72
C ASP A 214 19.43 -3.23 -0.65
N ARG A 215 19.48 -4.04 -1.72
CA ARG A 215 19.34 -3.56 -3.10
C ARG A 215 18.00 -2.88 -3.41
N TYR A 216 16.95 -3.16 -2.62
CA TYR A 216 15.64 -2.54 -2.78
C TYR A 216 15.53 -1.18 -2.07
N ASN A 217 16.49 -0.84 -1.21
CA ASN A 217 16.68 0.49 -0.65
C ASN A 217 17.37 1.42 -1.67
N VAL A 218 16.71 1.58 -2.82
CA VAL A 218 17.12 2.52 -3.86
C VAL A 218 17.11 3.94 -3.30
N MET A 219 17.82 4.85 -3.97
CA MET A 219 17.99 6.24 -3.55
C MET A 219 16.68 6.91 -3.07
N LYS A 220 15.57 6.73 -3.80
CA LYS A 220 14.25 7.26 -3.46
C LYS A 220 13.74 6.76 -2.10
N VAL A 221 13.92 5.47 -1.79
CA VAL A 221 13.54 4.85 -0.51
C VAL A 221 14.32 5.47 0.64
N ARG A 222 15.65 5.54 0.50
CA ARG A 222 16.52 6.12 1.54
C ARG A 222 16.17 7.58 1.80
N MET A 223 15.93 8.37 0.75
CA MET A 223 15.49 9.76 0.88
C MET A 223 14.14 9.89 1.59
N SER A 224 13.14 9.08 1.22
CA SER A 224 11.83 9.07 1.89
C SER A 224 11.94 8.71 3.37
N ALA A 225 12.76 7.69 3.69
CA ALA A 225 12.98 7.27 5.07
C ALA A 225 13.67 8.36 5.91
N LEU A 226 14.72 8.99 5.37
CA LEU A 226 15.43 10.10 6.03
C LEU A 226 14.53 11.32 6.24
N LYS A 227 13.71 11.68 5.25
CA LYS A 227 12.75 12.78 5.39
C LYS A 227 11.72 12.51 6.48
N CYS A 228 11.22 11.27 6.56
CA CYS A 228 10.34 10.85 7.63
C CYS A 228 11.04 10.92 8.99
N LEU A 229 12.20 10.26 9.16
CA LEU A 229 12.98 10.32 10.41
C LEU A 229 13.30 11.74 10.85
N ALA A 230 13.60 12.64 9.91
CA ALA A 230 13.98 14.01 10.20
C ALA A 230 12.87 14.84 10.85
N ILE A 231 11.59 14.48 10.68
CA ILE A 231 10.49 15.28 11.26
C ILE A 231 10.07 14.78 12.64
N LEU A 232 10.34 13.52 12.98
CA LEU A 232 9.88 12.87 14.22
C LEU A 232 10.16 13.70 15.49
N PRO A 233 11.37 14.24 15.72
CA PRO A 233 11.66 15.02 16.92
C PRO A 233 10.80 16.29 17.07
N SER A 234 10.32 16.86 15.96
CA SER A 234 9.46 18.05 15.97
C SER A 234 7.97 17.73 16.09
N ARG A 235 7.58 16.46 15.94
CA ARG A 235 6.18 16.01 15.87
C ARG A 235 5.73 15.25 17.11
N GLN A 236 6.65 14.98 18.04
CA GLN A 236 6.38 14.20 19.24
C GLN A 236 7.07 14.82 20.45
N SER A 237 6.65 14.45 21.65
CA SER A 237 7.26 14.96 22.89
C SER A 237 8.70 14.47 23.05
N TYR A 238 9.50 15.26 23.77
CA TYR A 238 10.86 14.89 24.13
C TYR A 238 10.94 13.52 24.80
N GLU A 239 10.04 13.23 25.75
CA GLU A 239 9.96 11.96 26.48
C GLU A 239 9.79 10.75 25.54
N THR A 240 9.02 10.91 24.46
CA THR A 240 8.77 9.85 23.48
C THR A 240 9.99 9.60 22.60
N ILE A 241 10.70 10.67 22.21
CA ILE A 241 11.79 10.60 21.21
C ILE A 241 13.16 10.33 21.85
N HIS A 242 13.39 10.85 23.05
CA HIS A 242 14.69 10.80 23.73
C HIS A 242 15.30 9.39 23.84
N PRO A 243 14.53 8.32 24.16
CA PRO A 243 15.08 6.96 24.25
C PRO A 243 15.76 6.47 22.97
N TYR A 244 15.29 6.91 21.80
CA TYR A 244 15.78 6.44 20.49
C TYR A 244 16.90 7.32 19.92
N LYS A 245 17.19 8.46 20.53
CA LYS A 245 18.14 9.45 20.00
C LYS A 245 19.51 8.86 19.72
N ARG A 246 20.05 8.07 20.65
CA ARG A 246 21.38 7.49 20.53
C ARG A 246 21.46 6.53 19.35
N GLU A 247 20.50 5.63 19.22
CA GLU A 247 20.41 4.64 18.14
C GLU A 247 20.34 5.33 16.77
N VAL A 248 19.46 6.33 16.64
CA VAL A 248 19.27 7.06 15.38
C VAL A 248 20.55 7.79 14.99
N ILE A 249 21.18 8.53 15.90
CA ILE A 249 22.42 9.27 15.61
C ILE A 249 23.57 8.33 15.23
N GLN A 250 23.71 7.20 15.93
CA GLN A 250 24.73 6.21 15.63
C GLN A 250 24.51 5.58 14.27
N THR A 251 23.27 5.20 13.94
CA THR A 251 22.94 4.61 12.64
C THR A 251 23.17 5.61 11.50
N LEU A 252 22.75 6.86 11.67
CA LEU A 252 22.93 7.91 10.67
C LEU A 252 24.40 8.28 10.42
N SER A 253 25.34 7.89 11.30
CA SER A 253 26.76 8.18 11.11
C SER A 253 27.32 7.59 9.80
N SER A 254 26.90 6.37 9.43
CA SER A 254 27.29 5.73 8.18
C SER A 254 26.49 6.25 6.98
N VAL A 255 25.25 6.69 7.19
CA VAL A 255 24.35 7.20 6.14
C VAL A 255 24.76 8.58 5.64
N VAL A 256 25.44 9.39 6.48
CA VAL A 256 26.01 10.68 6.06
C VAL A 256 27.07 10.51 4.96
N ASP A 257 27.70 9.34 4.88
CA ASP A 257 28.69 8.99 3.84
C ASP A 257 28.07 8.20 2.66
N ASP A 258 26.73 8.26 2.48
CA ASP A 258 26.04 7.59 1.36
C ASP A 258 26.65 7.95 0.00
N HIS A 259 26.72 6.99 -0.93
CA HIS A 259 27.31 7.21 -2.25
C HIS A 259 26.57 8.26 -3.12
N LYS A 260 25.30 8.61 -2.81
CA LYS A 260 24.52 9.63 -3.51
C LYS A 260 24.50 10.95 -2.73
N ARG A 261 24.93 12.04 -3.37
CA ARG A 261 24.98 13.40 -2.80
C ARG A 261 23.65 13.85 -2.17
N LEU A 262 22.52 13.61 -2.85
CA LEU A 262 21.21 14.01 -2.35
C LEU A 262 20.80 13.22 -1.08
N VAL A 263 21.21 11.95 -0.97
CA VAL A 263 20.95 11.17 0.25
C VAL A 263 21.81 11.70 1.40
N ARG A 264 23.10 11.99 1.16
CA ARG A 264 23.99 12.61 2.16
C ARG A 264 23.40 13.92 2.71
N HIS A 265 22.86 14.76 1.83
CA HIS A 265 22.19 16.01 2.24
C HIS A 265 21.03 15.73 3.21
N GLU A 266 20.11 14.84 2.85
CA GLU A 266 18.98 14.47 3.72
C GLU A 266 19.45 13.82 5.04
N ALA A 267 20.53 13.03 5.00
CA ALA A 267 21.11 12.39 6.17
C ALA A 267 21.69 13.41 7.15
N VAL A 268 22.42 14.42 6.66
CA VAL A 268 22.93 15.52 7.48
C VAL A 268 21.79 16.32 8.10
N VAL A 269 20.77 16.67 7.31
CA VAL A 269 19.58 17.38 7.81
C VAL A 269 18.87 16.58 8.90
N CYS A 270 18.63 15.30 8.66
CA CYS A 270 18.01 14.39 9.62
C CYS A 270 18.83 14.33 10.91
N ARG A 271 20.13 14.03 10.80
CA ARG A 271 21.03 13.87 11.95
C ARG A 271 21.11 15.16 12.78
N ASN A 272 21.16 16.33 12.15
CA ASN A 272 21.16 17.62 12.84
C ASN A 272 19.88 17.85 13.66
N ARG A 273 18.70 17.53 13.11
CA ARG A 273 17.44 17.66 13.85
C ARG A 273 17.38 16.73 15.06
N TRP A 274 17.93 15.53 14.95
CA TRP A 274 18.06 14.60 16.08
C TRP A 274 19.08 15.06 17.12
N TYR A 275 20.16 15.74 16.73
CA TYR A 275 21.06 16.40 17.67
C TYR A 275 20.36 17.53 18.43
N SER A 276 19.60 18.38 17.74
CA SER A 276 18.85 19.50 18.34
C SER A 276 17.65 19.07 19.20
N ALA A 277 17.22 17.82 19.14
CA ALA A 277 16.14 17.29 19.96
C ALA A 277 16.46 17.19 21.48
N SER A 278 17.56 17.76 21.96
CA SER A 278 17.96 17.80 23.38
C SER A 278 18.06 19.20 23.98
N SER A 279 17.38 20.17 23.36
CA SER A 279 17.21 21.52 23.90
C SER A 279 15.74 21.81 24.09
#